data_AF-A0A2P2K5F7-F1
#
_entry.id   AF-A0A2P2K5F7-F1
#
_cell.length_a   1.000
_cell.length_b   1.000
_cell.length_c   1.000
_cell.angle_alpha   90.00
_cell.angle_beta   90.00
_cell.angle_gamma   90.00
#
_symmetry.space_group_name_H-M   'P 1'
#
loop_
_entity.id
_entity.type
_entity.pdbx_description
1 polymer ?
#
loop_
_entity_poly.entity_id
_entity_poly.type
_entity_poly.pdbx_seq_one_letter_code
_entity_poly.pdbx_strand_id
1 'polypeptide(L)'
;MPPRSSFPLSTLFMFFGIKNDKPQDWFCAVSALELSSTCKLANLTVKAELGCCLLHRSGRLTIDGCILQCESNPLDYLSCPIVSTAGGCKVLSSSLKANCDGVSVIQTRIEGGAKAVLTKGDLALQRVRVIYAQTSVYFWFDVEHP
;
A
#
# COMPACT_ATOMS: atom_id res chain seq x y z
N MET A 1 -4.40 11.12 35.77
CA MET A 1 -4.01 9.90 35.03
C MET A 1 -4.79 9.86 33.72
N PRO A 2 -4.18 10.07 32.55
CA PRO A 2 -4.75 9.60 31.29
C PRO A 2 -4.23 8.19 30.96
N PRO A 3 -4.96 7.38 30.18
CA PRO A 3 -4.54 6.03 29.86
C PRO A 3 -3.35 6.09 28.90
N ARG A 4 -2.33 5.27 29.17
CA ARG A 4 -1.25 4.99 28.23
C ARG A 4 -1.86 4.26 27.03
N SER A 5 -2.12 4.96 25.93
CA SER A 5 -2.36 4.34 24.64
C SER A 5 -1.07 3.63 24.22
N SER A 6 -0.88 2.41 24.71
CA SER A 6 0.14 1.50 24.24
C SER A 6 -0.22 1.11 22.81
N PHE A 7 0.18 1.92 21.84
CA PHE A 7 0.12 1.51 20.45
C PHE A 7 1.10 0.34 20.29
N PRO A 8 0.66 -0.79 19.73
CA PRO A 8 1.48 -1.99 19.69
C PRO A 8 2.72 -1.75 18.82
N LEU A 9 3.88 -2.28 19.23
CA LEU A 9 5.12 -2.22 18.45
C LEU A 9 4.94 -2.74 17.01
N SER A 10 3.96 -3.60 16.76
CA SER A 10 3.62 -4.10 15.43
C SER A 10 3.29 -2.99 14.41
N THR A 11 2.65 -1.90 14.84
CA THR A 11 2.41 -0.73 13.99
C THR A 11 3.70 -0.02 13.62
N LEU A 12 4.72 -0.07 14.48
CA LEU A 12 6.04 0.49 14.20
C LEU A 12 6.86 -0.43 13.25
N PHE A 13 6.70 -1.75 13.36
CA PHE A 13 7.35 -2.72 12.47
C PHE A 13 6.82 -2.69 11.04
N MET A 14 5.55 -2.32 10.83
CA MET A 14 4.99 -2.10 9.48
C MET A 14 5.76 -1.04 8.66
N PHE A 15 6.50 -0.13 9.30
CA PHE A 15 7.28 0.90 8.60
C PHE A 15 8.52 0.37 7.88
N PHE A 16 9.07 -0.77 8.29
CA PHE A 16 10.35 -1.27 7.77
C PHE A 16 10.22 -2.36 6.70
N GLY A 17 9.00 -2.83 6.42
CA GLY A 17 8.78 -3.90 5.47
C GLY A 17 8.30 -3.40 4.11
N ILE A 18 9.20 -2.97 3.23
CA ILE A 18 8.94 -2.97 1.78
C ILE A 18 10.00 -3.84 1.17
N LYS A 19 9.58 -4.98 0.60
CA LYS A 19 10.50 -5.94 -0.01
C LYS A 19 10.10 -6.12 -1.46
N ASN A 20 11.03 -5.91 -2.38
CA ASN A 20 10.90 -6.38 -3.75
C ASN A 20 11.10 -7.90 -3.75
N ASP A 21 10.02 -8.65 -3.55
CA ASP A 21 10.04 -10.12 -3.58
C ASP A 21 9.92 -10.64 -5.02
N LYS A 22 10.59 -11.76 -5.31
CA LYS A 22 10.55 -12.43 -6.62
C LYS A 22 9.15 -12.99 -6.91
N PRO A 23 8.74 -13.07 -8.19
CA PRO A 23 7.35 -13.22 -8.62
C PRO A 23 6.64 -14.57 -8.35
N GLN A 24 7.19 -15.47 -7.52
CA GLN A 24 6.66 -16.84 -7.38
C GLN A 24 5.69 -17.05 -6.20
N ASP A 25 5.55 -16.10 -5.26
CA ASP A 25 4.66 -16.23 -4.09
C ASP A 25 3.45 -15.26 -4.11
N TRP A 26 2.94 -14.92 -5.29
CA TRP A 26 1.73 -14.07 -5.44
C TRP A 26 0.46 -14.91 -5.21
N PHE A 27 0.15 -15.24 -3.95
CA PHE A 27 -1.13 -15.90 -3.59
C PHE A 27 -2.29 -14.91 -3.38
N CYS A 28 -2.05 -13.59 -3.46
CA CYS A 28 -3.04 -12.56 -3.12
C CYS A 28 -4.05 -12.21 -4.23
N ALA A 29 -4.10 -12.95 -5.36
CA ALA A 29 -4.81 -12.51 -6.56
C ALA A 29 -6.34 -12.59 -6.52
N VAL A 30 -6.91 -13.53 -5.75
CA VAL A 30 -8.26 -14.01 -6.07
C VAL A 30 -9.36 -13.11 -5.47
N SER A 31 -9.04 -12.24 -4.51
CA SER A 31 -10.06 -11.49 -3.75
C SER A 31 -9.77 -10.00 -3.55
N ALA A 32 -8.69 -9.47 -4.15
CA ALA A 32 -8.32 -8.07 -3.99
C ALA A 32 -9.10 -7.13 -4.92
N LEU A 33 -9.24 -5.85 -4.54
CA LEU A 33 -9.74 -4.82 -5.45
C LEU A 33 -8.66 -4.52 -6.50
N GLU A 34 -8.85 -5.05 -7.72
CA GLU A 34 -7.92 -4.89 -8.83
C GLU A 34 -8.11 -3.56 -9.55
N LEU A 35 -7.01 -2.81 -9.70
CA LEU A 35 -6.95 -1.48 -10.28
C LEU A 35 -5.97 -1.52 -11.45
N SER A 36 -6.51 -1.51 -12.67
CA SER A 36 -5.75 -1.62 -13.92
C SER A 36 -5.62 -0.30 -14.68
N SER A 37 -6.06 0.82 -14.10
CA SER A 37 -5.95 2.15 -14.70
C SER A 37 -5.70 3.22 -13.64
N THR A 38 -5.34 4.41 -14.10
CA THR A 38 -5.19 5.58 -13.23
C THR A 38 -6.52 5.89 -12.54
N CYS A 39 -6.53 5.83 -11.22
CA CYS A 39 -7.74 5.99 -10.43
C CYS A 39 -7.44 6.57 -9.06
N LYS A 40 -8.47 7.17 -8.46
CA LYS A 40 -8.46 7.65 -7.09
C LYS A 40 -9.51 6.90 -6.29
N LEU A 41 -9.06 6.26 -5.21
CA LEU A 41 -9.91 5.71 -4.18
C LEU A 41 -9.93 6.71 -3.03
N ALA A 42 -11.13 7.09 -2.59
CA ALA A 42 -11.28 8.04 -1.51
C ALA A 42 -12.38 7.63 -0.53
N ASN A 43 -12.13 7.81 0.76
CA ASN A 43 -13.10 7.57 1.84
C ASN A 43 -13.72 6.15 1.83
N LEU A 44 -12.93 5.15 1.41
CA LEU A 44 -13.35 3.76 1.40
C LEU A 44 -12.78 3.01 2.59
N THR A 45 -13.57 2.11 3.14
CA THR A 45 -13.10 1.08 4.08
C THR A 45 -13.04 -0.24 3.35
N VAL A 46 -11.84 -0.80 3.20
CA VAL A 46 -11.62 -2.10 2.55
C VAL A 46 -11.05 -3.04 3.60
N LYS A 47 -11.77 -4.14 3.84
CA LYS A 47 -11.35 -5.22 4.73
C LYS A 47 -11.02 -6.46 3.89
N ALA A 48 -9.85 -7.04 4.13
CA ALA A 48 -9.44 -8.30 3.53
C ALA A 48 -9.21 -9.35 4.64
N GLU A 49 -9.91 -10.48 4.52
CA GLU A 49 -9.78 -11.63 5.44
C GLU A 49 -8.69 -12.62 4.95
N LEU A 50 -8.53 -12.71 3.63
CA LEU A 50 -7.54 -13.56 2.95
C LEU A 50 -6.89 -12.75 1.82
N GLY A 51 -5.69 -12.20 2.08
CA GLY A 51 -4.85 -11.54 1.07
C GLY A 51 -4.74 -10.01 1.21
N CYS A 52 -4.60 -9.32 0.07
CA CYS A 52 -4.42 -7.87 0.01
C CYS A 52 -5.73 -7.12 -0.18
N CYS A 53 -5.80 -5.87 0.31
CA CYS A 53 -6.96 -5.01 0.09
C CYS A 53 -7.00 -4.50 -1.36
N LEU A 54 -5.84 -4.01 -1.83
CA LEU A 54 -5.71 -3.34 -3.12
C LEU A 54 -4.61 -3.98 -3.96
N LEU A 55 -4.95 -4.27 -5.21
CA LEU A 55 -4.02 -4.75 -6.22
C LEU A 55 -3.91 -3.73 -7.35
N HIS A 56 -2.76 -3.06 -7.44
CA HIS A 56 -2.44 -2.13 -8.49
C HIS A 56 -1.67 -2.84 -9.64
N ARG A 57 -2.22 -2.78 -10.85
CA ARG A 57 -1.66 -3.42 -12.06
C ARG A 57 -1.01 -2.44 -13.02
N SER A 58 -1.55 -1.23 -13.14
CA SER A 58 -1.04 -0.19 -14.04
C SER A 58 -1.70 1.17 -13.80
N GLY A 59 -1.00 2.23 -14.18
CA GLY A 59 -1.43 3.61 -14.02
C GLY A 59 -1.00 4.23 -12.69
N ARG A 60 -1.67 5.30 -12.30
CA ARG A 60 -1.45 5.97 -11.02
C ARG A 60 -2.62 5.72 -10.08
N LEU A 61 -2.35 5.06 -8.96
CA LEU A 61 -3.32 4.85 -7.90
C LEU A 61 -3.16 5.91 -6.82
N THR A 62 -4.21 6.67 -6.54
CA THR A 62 -4.26 7.57 -5.37
C THR A 62 -5.21 7.00 -4.34
N ILE A 63 -4.74 6.82 -3.10
CA ILE A 63 -5.52 6.33 -1.96
C ILE A 63 -5.61 7.47 -0.96
N ASP A 64 -6.81 7.98 -0.71
CA ASP A 64 -7.04 9.22 0.02
C ASP A 64 -8.09 9.06 1.11
N GLY A 65 -7.71 9.21 2.38
CA GLY A 65 -8.67 9.10 3.49
C GLY A 65 -9.28 7.70 3.64
N CYS A 66 -8.65 6.66 3.10
CA CYS A 66 -9.16 5.29 3.18
C CYS A 66 -8.76 4.59 4.50
N ILE A 67 -9.45 3.48 4.78
CA ILE A 67 -9.10 2.55 5.86
C ILE A 67 -8.88 1.17 5.23
N LEU A 68 -7.65 0.65 5.30
CA LEU A 68 -7.29 -0.67 4.79
C LEU A 68 -7.01 -1.60 5.97
N GLN A 69 -7.77 -2.68 6.07
CA GLN A 69 -7.68 -3.62 7.19
C GLN A 69 -7.41 -5.03 6.67
N CYS A 70 -6.24 -5.57 6.99
CA CYS A 70 -5.93 -6.98 6.81
C CYS A 70 -6.13 -7.71 8.13
N GLU A 71 -6.97 -8.73 8.16
CA GLU A 71 -7.19 -9.52 9.37
C GLU A 71 -5.99 -10.43 9.69
N SER A 72 -5.69 -10.59 10.98
CA SER A 72 -4.58 -11.43 11.45
C SER A 72 -4.86 -12.90 11.10
N ASN A 73 -3.96 -13.51 10.34
CA ASN A 73 -4.09 -14.87 9.82
C ASN A 73 -2.77 -15.63 10.05
N PRO A 74 -2.76 -16.95 10.30
CA PRO A 74 -1.51 -17.73 10.36
C PRO A 74 -0.56 -17.55 9.16
N LEU A 75 -1.03 -16.97 8.04
CA LEU A 75 -0.23 -16.56 6.88
C LEU A 75 0.05 -15.04 6.82
N ASP A 76 0.22 -14.38 7.98
CA ASP A 76 0.43 -12.91 8.08
C ASP A 76 1.59 -12.36 7.25
N TYR A 77 2.58 -13.19 6.89
CA TYR A 77 3.67 -12.79 6.00
C TYR A 77 3.22 -12.51 4.55
N LEU A 78 2.02 -12.99 4.17
CA LEU A 78 1.41 -12.77 2.85
C LEU A 78 0.41 -11.61 2.84
N SER A 79 -0.05 -11.13 4.00
CA SER A 79 -1.01 -10.03 4.09
C SER A 79 -0.29 -8.68 3.98
N CYS A 80 -0.31 -8.12 2.78
CA CYS A 80 0.12 -6.75 2.49
C CYS A 80 -1.12 -5.97 2.00
N PRO A 81 -1.59 -4.91 2.68
CA PRO A 81 -2.81 -4.21 2.32
C PRO A 81 -2.78 -3.65 0.89
N ILE A 82 -1.62 -3.15 0.46
CA ILE A 82 -1.42 -2.62 -0.89
C ILE A 82 -0.38 -3.49 -1.60
N VAL A 83 -0.70 -4.00 -2.78
CA VAL A 83 0.29 -4.62 -3.65
C VAL A 83 0.30 -3.95 -5.02
N SER A 84 1.45 -3.45 -5.44
CA SER A 84 1.66 -2.90 -6.77
C SER A 84 2.49 -3.87 -7.61
N THR A 85 1.85 -4.43 -8.63
CA THR A 85 2.51 -5.20 -9.69
C THR A 85 2.79 -4.37 -10.94
N ALA A 86 2.39 -3.10 -10.90
CA ALA A 86 2.65 -2.12 -11.96
C ALA A 86 4.16 -1.92 -12.11
N GLY A 87 4.63 -2.00 -13.35
CA GLY A 87 6.04 -2.15 -13.67
C GLY A 87 6.38 -1.30 -14.87
N GLY A 88 6.94 -0.13 -14.59
CA GLY A 88 7.62 0.69 -15.59
C GLY A 88 6.97 2.04 -15.86
N CYS A 89 7.75 2.86 -16.55
CA CYS A 89 7.27 4.04 -17.22
C CYS A 89 7.15 3.75 -18.71
N LYS A 90 5.95 3.91 -19.29
CA LYS A 90 5.82 3.83 -20.75
C LYS A 90 6.46 5.07 -21.35
N VAL A 91 7.66 4.92 -21.89
CA VAL A 91 8.32 5.98 -22.66
C VAL A 91 7.52 6.15 -23.95
N LEU A 92 6.57 7.09 -23.95
CA LEU A 92 5.97 7.57 -25.18
C LEU A 92 7.00 8.47 -25.84
N SER A 93 7.46 8.07 -27.03
CA SER A 93 8.40 8.83 -27.84
C SER A 93 7.87 10.24 -28.07
N SER A 94 8.73 11.23 -27.81
CA SER A 94 8.57 12.67 -28.00
C SER A 94 7.66 13.44 -27.02
N SER A 95 8.33 14.15 -26.10
CA SER A 95 7.94 15.46 -25.54
C SER A 95 6.70 15.61 -24.65
N LEU A 96 6.03 14.54 -24.19
CA LEU A 96 4.94 14.66 -23.22
C LEU A 96 5.17 13.71 -22.03
N LYS A 97 4.94 14.24 -20.82
CA LYS A 97 5.14 13.61 -19.50
C LYS A 97 5.10 12.08 -19.55
N ALA A 98 6.20 11.47 -19.14
CA ALA A 98 6.28 10.03 -18.97
C ALA A 98 5.16 9.59 -17.99
N ASN A 99 4.21 8.79 -18.47
CA ASN A 99 3.11 8.30 -17.64
C ASN A 99 3.64 7.08 -16.89
N CYS A 100 4.27 7.36 -15.75
CA CYS A 100 4.86 6.33 -14.92
C CYS A 100 3.83 5.76 -13.96
N ASP A 101 3.89 4.45 -13.79
CA ASP A 101 3.09 3.76 -12.78
C ASP A 101 3.51 4.23 -11.38
N GLY A 102 2.55 4.34 -10.46
CA GLY A 102 2.84 4.71 -9.10
C GLY A 102 1.63 4.64 -8.16
N VAL A 103 1.92 4.63 -6.86
CA VAL A 103 0.90 4.63 -5.79
C VAL A 103 1.15 5.82 -4.87
N SER A 104 0.15 6.67 -4.68
CA SER A 104 0.18 7.76 -3.71
C SER A 104 -0.81 7.46 -2.60
N VAL A 105 -0.34 7.47 -1.36
CA VAL A 105 -1.14 7.27 -0.16
C VAL A 105 -1.21 8.58 0.60
N ILE A 106 -2.43 9.01 0.93
CA ILE A 106 -2.73 10.28 1.58
C ILE A 106 -3.70 9.98 2.71
N GLN A 107 -3.36 10.41 3.93
CA GLN A 107 -4.24 10.35 5.11
C GLN A 107 -4.94 8.98 5.27
N THR A 108 -4.25 7.90 4.99
CA THR A 108 -4.87 6.57 4.95
C THR A 108 -4.50 5.82 6.21
N ARG A 109 -5.47 5.15 6.82
CA ARG A 109 -5.26 4.27 7.97
C ARG A 109 -5.00 2.86 7.43
N ILE A 110 -3.88 2.26 7.84
CA ILE A 110 -3.49 0.92 7.44
C ILE A 110 -3.36 0.09 8.72
N GLU A 111 -4.10 -1.01 8.79
CA GLU A 111 -4.19 -1.87 9.97
C GLU A 111 -4.00 -3.34 9.59
N GLY A 112 -3.24 -4.06 10.42
CA GLY A 112 -2.87 -5.44 10.17
C GLY A 112 -1.93 -5.62 8.97
N GLY A 113 -1.60 -6.87 8.67
CA GLY A 113 -0.59 -7.21 7.68
C GLY A 113 0.86 -7.06 8.18
N ALA A 114 1.78 -7.78 7.54
CA ALA A 114 3.21 -7.69 7.87
C ALA A 114 3.88 -6.41 7.32
N LYS A 115 3.30 -5.81 6.28
CA LYS A 115 3.87 -4.71 5.49
C LYS A 115 2.76 -3.80 4.99
N ALA A 116 3.00 -2.49 4.89
CA ALA A 116 1.99 -1.55 4.38
C ALA A 116 1.81 -1.65 2.84
N VAL A 117 2.92 -1.81 2.11
CA VAL A 117 2.91 -1.90 0.65
C VAL A 117 3.96 -2.91 0.15
N LEU A 118 3.60 -3.68 -0.87
CA LEU A 118 4.47 -4.61 -1.57
C LEU A 118 4.57 -4.20 -3.05
N THR A 119 5.78 -4.12 -3.59
CA THR A 119 6.02 -3.70 -4.98
C THR A 119 6.72 -4.80 -5.77
N LYS A 120 6.41 -4.89 -7.06
CA LYS A 120 7.16 -5.68 -8.04
C LYS A 120 7.91 -4.72 -8.96
N GLY A 121 9.25 -4.75 -8.91
CA GLY A 121 10.10 -3.99 -9.83
C GLY A 121 10.81 -2.82 -9.16
N ASP A 122 11.10 -1.78 -9.94
CA ASP A 122 11.99 -0.66 -9.57
C ASP A 122 11.27 0.50 -8.85
N LEU A 123 10.03 0.29 -8.43
CA LEU A 123 9.29 1.28 -7.65
C LEU A 123 9.92 1.43 -6.26
N ALA A 124 10.24 2.66 -5.90
CA ALA A 124 10.84 3.02 -4.63
C ALA A 124 9.84 3.80 -3.76
N LEU A 125 9.89 3.55 -2.45
CA LEU A 125 9.15 4.33 -1.47
C LEU A 125 9.79 5.70 -1.30
N GLN A 126 8.97 6.75 -1.39
CA GLN A 126 9.38 8.14 -1.26
C GLN A 126 8.37 8.92 -0.42
N ARG A 127 8.78 10.10 0.06
CA ARG A 127 7.89 11.09 0.69
C ARG A 127 7.05 10.54 1.87
N VAL A 128 7.66 9.66 2.67
CA VAL A 128 7.00 8.97 3.79
C VAL A 128 6.76 9.93 4.94
N ARG A 129 5.51 10.00 5.41
CA ARG A 129 5.12 10.66 6.64
C ARG A 129 4.10 9.82 7.38
N VAL A 130 4.16 9.93 8.71
CA VAL A 130 3.34 9.18 9.63
C VAL A 130 2.80 10.17 10.65
N ILE A 131 1.49 10.18 10.84
CA ILE A 131 0.86 11.03 11.84
C ILE A 131 0.13 10.15 12.84
N TYR A 132 0.51 10.30 14.10
CA TYR A 132 -0.15 9.66 15.24
C TYR A 132 -1.29 10.58 15.70
N ALA A 133 -2.53 10.14 15.50
CA ALA A 133 -3.71 10.72 16.13
C ALA A 133 -4.03 9.97 17.44
N GLN A 134 -4.97 10.49 18.23
CA GLN A 134 -5.25 9.97 19.58
C GLN A 134 -5.54 8.45 19.63
N THR A 135 -6.15 7.88 18.59
CA THR A 135 -6.55 6.47 18.55
C THR A 135 -6.18 5.78 17.23
N SER A 136 -5.39 6.42 16.37
CA SER A 136 -5.12 5.90 15.02
C SER A 136 -3.81 6.44 14.46
N VAL A 137 -3.21 5.67 13.55
CA VAL A 137 -2.02 6.08 12.79
C VAL A 137 -2.41 6.28 11.33
N TYR A 138 -2.03 7.42 10.78
CA TYR A 138 -2.28 7.78 9.39
C TYR A 138 -0.98 7.83 8.61
N PHE A 139 -1.05 7.34 7.37
CA PHE A 139 0.08 7.19 6.48
C PHE A 139 -0.03 8.14 5.28
N TRP A 140 1.11 8.76 4.94
CA TRP A 140 1.34 9.42 3.67
C TRP A 140 2.62 8.88 3.08
N PHE A 141 2.59 8.45 1.83
CA PHE A 141 3.80 8.06 1.11
C PHE A 141 3.51 7.96 -0.37
N ASP A 142 4.56 8.01 -1.16
CA ASP A 142 4.51 7.78 -2.59
C ASP A 142 5.38 6.56 -2.92
N VAL A 143 4.93 5.79 -3.91
CA VAL A 143 5.64 4.64 -4.47
C VAL A 143 5.76 4.91 -5.95
N GLU A 144 6.94 5.33 -6.38
CA GLU A 144 7.21 5.81 -7.73
C GLU A 144 8.61 5.37 -8.16
N HIS A 145 8.93 5.51 -9.45
CA HIS A 145 10.30 5.28 -9.90
C HIS A 145 11.24 6.36 -9.31
N PRO A 146 12.46 5.98 -8.86
CA PRO A 146 13.46 6.91 -8.34
C PRO A 146 13.96 7.92 -9.38
#